data_AF-A0A2Z3GUY8-F1
#
_entry.id   AF-A0A2Z3GUY8-F1
#
_cell.length_a   1.000
_cell.length_b   1.000
_cell.length_c   1.000
_cell.angle_alpha   90.00
_cell.angle_beta   90.00
_cell.angle_gamma   90.00
#
_symmetry.space_group_name_H-M   'P 1'
#
loop_
_entity.id
_entity.type
_entity.pdbx_description
1 polymer ?
#
loop_
_entity_poly.entity_id
_entity_poly.type
_entity_poly.pdbx_seq_one_letter_code
_entity_poly.pdbx_strand_id
1 'polypeptide(L)'
;MDGIQRIQERIRPLKAALLNHPVYREIDRLDSLRLFMEHHAFGVWDFMSLLKALQRRLCCTDVPWLPAADPLGCRLVNEIVLAEESDDDGRGGFVSHFELYHRAMTRCQARTALIDGFLAELRRGKSVSAALGSPSVPECVRQFVGLTFQIIDDGDMCAIASAFTFGREDLLS
;
A
#
# COMPACT_ATOMS: atom_id res chain seq x y z
N MET A 1 17.89 -9.26 -24.27
CA MET A 1 16.98 -8.47 -23.42
C MET A 1 16.82 -9.20 -22.12
N ASP A 2 17.15 -8.54 -21.02
CA ASP A 2 16.96 -9.07 -19.67
C ASP A 2 15.45 -9.18 -19.34
N GLY A 3 15.08 -10.07 -18.43
CA GLY A 3 13.68 -10.32 -18.03
C GLY A 3 13.02 -9.06 -17.46
N ILE A 4 13.77 -8.27 -16.69
CA ILE A 4 13.30 -7.00 -16.12
C ILE A 4 13.03 -5.97 -17.21
N GLN A 5 13.94 -5.84 -18.20
CA GLN A 5 13.74 -4.93 -19.34
C GLN A 5 12.45 -5.27 -20.09
N ARG A 6 12.17 -6.56 -20.31
CA ARG A 6 10.93 -6.98 -20.98
C ARG A 6 9.68 -6.62 -20.17
N ILE A 7 9.72 -6.72 -18.85
CA ILE A 7 8.62 -6.28 -17.98
C ILE A 7 8.42 -4.77 -18.11
N GLN A 8 9.50 -4.00 -17.95
CA GLN A 8 9.49 -2.53 -18.05
C GLN A 8 8.93 -2.04 -19.40
N GLU A 9 9.32 -2.68 -20.51
CA GLU A 9 8.79 -2.37 -21.84
C GLU A 9 7.29 -2.66 -21.95
N ARG A 10 6.84 -3.81 -21.43
CA ARG A 10 5.42 -4.20 -21.48
C ARG A 10 4.53 -3.31 -20.62
N ILE A 11 5.01 -2.86 -19.46
CA ILE A 11 4.23 -2.01 -18.56
C ILE A 11 4.32 -0.52 -18.91
N ARG A 12 5.30 -0.10 -19.72
CA ARG A 12 5.49 1.30 -20.14
C ARG A 12 4.21 1.99 -20.63
N PRO A 13 3.40 1.42 -21.56
CA PRO A 13 2.16 2.07 -21.98
C PRO A 13 1.12 2.17 -20.85
N LEU A 14 1.07 1.18 -19.95
CA LEU A 14 0.16 1.20 -18.80
C LEU A 14 0.57 2.29 -17.79
N LYS A 15 1.87 2.42 -17.51
CA LYS A 15 2.41 3.50 -16.68
C LYS A 15 2.12 4.88 -17.28
N ALA A 16 2.34 5.03 -18.58
CA ALA A 16 2.04 6.28 -19.28
C ALA A 16 0.54 6.64 -19.21
N ALA A 17 -0.35 5.65 -19.35
CA ALA A 17 -1.78 5.86 -19.19
C ALA A 17 -2.16 6.27 -17.76
N LEU A 18 -1.52 5.67 -16.75
CA LEU A 18 -1.75 6.03 -15.35
C LEU A 18 -1.26 7.46 -15.05
N LEU A 19 -0.02 7.80 -15.41
CA LEU A 19 0.56 9.13 -15.15
C LEU A 19 -0.19 10.27 -15.86
N ASN A 20 -0.75 9.99 -17.04
CA ASN A 20 -1.56 10.96 -17.78
C ASN A 20 -3.06 10.83 -17.50
N HIS A 21 -3.45 10.09 -16.46
CA HIS A 21 -4.85 9.84 -16.17
C HIS A 21 -5.59 11.15 -15.84
N PRO A 22 -6.79 11.40 -16.39
CA PRO A 22 -7.53 12.64 -16.18
C PRO A 22 -7.80 12.98 -14.72
N VAL A 23 -7.87 11.98 -13.83
CA VAL A 23 -8.12 12.16 -12.40
C VAL A 23 -7.20 13.21 -11.76
N TYR A 24 -5.93 13.30 -12.17
CA TYR A 24 -5.00 14.28 -11.59
C TYR A 24 -5.36 15.72 -11.95
N ARG A 25 -6.04 15.94 -13.09
CA ARG A 25 -6.56 17.27 -13.47
C ARG A 25 -7.88 17.58 -12.77
N GLU A 26 -8.66 16.57 -12.40
CA GLU A 26 -9.92 16.72 -11.65
C GLU A 26 -9.68 17.01 -10.15
N ILE A 27 -8.47 16.78 -9.64
CA ILE A 27 -8.04 17.19 -8.30
C ILE A 27 -7.60 18.67 -8.34
N ASP A 28 -8.53 19.56 -8.71
CA ASP A 28 -8.30 20.99 -8.90
C ASP A 28 -8.71 21.85 -7.70
N ARG A 29 -9.47 21.27 -6.77
CA ARG A 29 -10.00 21.93 -5.58
C ARG A 29 -9.97 21.02 -4.37
N LEU A 30 -10.08 21.63 -3.20
CA LEU A 30 -9.98 20.94 -1.91
C LEU A 30 -10.99 19.79 -1.75
N ASP A 31 -12.22 19.95 -2.25
CA ASP A 31 -13.24 18.91 -2.16
C ASP A 31 -12.92 17.69 -3.05
N SER A 32 -12.39 17.92 -4.25
CA SER A 32 -11.91 16.82 -5.11
C SER A 32 -10.72 16.10 -4.47
N LEU A 33 -9.80 16.85 -3.84
CA LEU A 33 -8.69 16.27 -3.08
C LEU A 33 -9.19 15.44 -1.89
N ARG A 34 -10.14 15.95 -1.10
CA ARG A 34 -10.73 15.22 0.02
C ARG A 34 -11.32 13.90 -0.46
N LEU A 35 -12.16 13.93 -1.50
CA LEU A 35 -12.78 12.74 -2.07
C LEU A 35 -11.73 11.73 -2.55
N PHE A 36 -10.67 12.21 -3.21
CA PHE A 36 -9.55 11.36 -3.62
C PHE A 36 -8.90 10.69 -2.41
N MET A 37 -8.58 11.45 -1.36
CA MET A 37 -7.93 10.93 -0.15
C MET A 37 -8.79 9.89 0.58
N GLU A 38 -10.11 10.08 0.62
CA GLU A 38 -11.07 9.15 1.24
C GLU A 38 -11.02 7.75 0.61
N HIS A 39 -10.72 7.67 -0.69
CA HIS A 39 -10.55 6.40 -1.40
C HIS A 39 -9.10 5.92 -1.34
N HIS A 40 -8.15 6.83 -1.55
CA HIS A 40 -6.73 6.51 -1.66
C HIS A 40 -6.12 6.01 -0.35
N ALA A 41 -6.67 6.40 0.81
CA ALA A 41 -6.23 5.90 2.11
C ALA A 41 -6.21 4.36 2.21
N PHE A 42 -7.13 3.67 1.53
CA PHE A 42 -7.15 2.21 1.46
C PHE A 42 -5.95 1.65 0.70
N GLY A 43 -5.53 2.33 -0.38
CA GLY A 43 -4.32 1.99 -1.10
C GLY A 43 -3.05 2.28 -0.29
N VAL A 44 -3.02 3.37 0.46
CA VAL A 44 -1.89 3.65 1.37
C VAL A 44 -1.79 2.55 2.43
N TRP A 45 -2.92 2.09 2.94
CA TRP A 45 -2.96 0.99 3.90
C TRP A 45 -2.59 -0.37 3.30
N ASP A 46 -3.11 -0.74 2.12
CA ASP A 46 -2.85 -2.05 1.52
C ASP A 46 -1.41 -2.23 1.03
N PHE A 47 -0.73 -1.13 0.70
CA PHE A 47 0.69 -1.09 0.41
C PHE A 47 1.52 -1.66 1.57
N MET A 48 1.19 -1.30 2.81
CA MET A 48 1.83 -1.86 4.00
C MET A 48 1.63 -3.38 4.08
N SER A 49 0.50 -3.90 3.60
CA SER A 49 0.24 -5.34 3.60
C SER A 49 1.13 -6.09 2.59
N LEU A 50 1.39 -5.52 1.41
CA LEU A 50 2.40 -6.04 0.46
C LEU A 50 3.80 -6.01 1.08
N LEU A 51 4.17 -4.88 1.72
CA LEU A 51 5.46 -4.74 2.37
C LEU A 51 5.66 -5.78 3.49
N LYS A 52 4.63 -6.03 4.30
CA LYS A 52 4.68 -7.09 5.32
C LYS A 52 4.74 -8.49 4.73
N ALA A 53 4.04 -8.75 3.63
CA ALA A 53 4.16 -10.02 2.92
C ALA A 53 5.61 -10.25 2.44
N LEU A 54 6.25 -9.23 1.87
CA LEU A 54 7.67 -9.29 1.50
C LEU A 54 8.59 -9.47 2.70
N GLN A 55 8.38 -8.72 3.78
CA GLN A 55 9.21 -8.81 4.99
C GLN A 55 9.15 -10.23 5.60
N ARG A 56 7.96 -10.84 5.67
CA ARG A 56 7.79 -12.22 6.16
C ARG A 56 8.49 -13.26 5.29
N ARG A 57 8.69 -12.98 4.00
CA ARG A 57 9.34 -13.90 3.04
C ARG A 57 10.85 -13.72 2.99
N LEU A 58 11.33 -12.49 3.12
CA LEU A 58 12.76 -12.14 3.00
C LEU A 58 13.48 -12.13 4.35
N CYS A 59 12.77 -11.88 5.45
CA CYS A 59 13.31 -11.81 6.79
C CYS A 59 12.61 -12.76 7.76
N CYS A 60 13.30 -13.11 8.83
CA CYS A 60 12.66 -13.75 9.98
C CYS A 60 11.85 -12.69 10.76
N THR A 61 10.55 -12.94 10.94
CA THR A 61 9.63 -12.11 11.73
C THR A 61 8.99 -12.89 12.89
N ASP A 62 9.38 -14.15 13.05
CA ASP A 62 8.81 -15.10 14.01
C ASP A 62 9.85 -15.49 15.09
N VAL A 63 9.38 -16.13 16.16
CA VAL A 63 10.22 -16.66 17.24
C VAL A 63 10.10 -18.21 17.25
N PRO A 64 11.22 -18.96 17.34
CA PRO A 64 12.60 -18.50 17.49
C PRO A 64 13.17 -17.86 16.21
N TRP A 65 14.06 -16.88 16.41
CA TRP A 65 14.73 -16.17 15.31
C TRP A 65 15.78 -17.06 14.63
N LEU A 66 15.82 -16.98 13.30
CA LEU A 66 16.85 -17.59 12.46
C LEU A 66 17.40 -16.56 11.46
N PRO A 67 18.67 -16.66 11.04
CA PRO A 67 19.24 -15.76 10.04
C PRO A 67 18.55 -15.91 8.68
N ALA A 68 18.39 -14.79 7.97
CA ALA A 68 17.78 -14.77 6.64
C ALA A 68 18.66 -15.47 5.59
N ALA A 69 18.03 -16.22 4.68
CA ALA A 69 18.71 -16.88 3.56
C ALA A 69 19.26 -15.88 2.53
N ASP A 70 18.59 -14.72 2.38
CA ASP A 70 19.03 -13.60 1.55
C ASP A 70 19.27 -12.36 2.43
N PRO A 71 20.51 -12.12 2.88
CA PRO A 71 20.84 -10.96 3.70
C PRO A 71 20.60 -9.61 3.00
N LEU A 72 20.78 -9.56 1.68
CA LEU A 72 20.60 -8.32 0.90
C LEU A 72 19.11 -7.99 0.77
N GLY A 73 18.29 -8.96 0.38
CA GLY A 73 16.83 -8.81 0.34
C GLY A 73 16.26 -8.46 1.72
N CYS A 74 16.77 -9.09 2.79
CA CYS A 74 16.33 -8.77 4.14
C CYS A 74 16.74 -7.37 4.59
N ARG A 75 17.95 -6.92 4.25
CA ARG A 75 18.39 -5.54 4.52
C ARG A 75 17.49 -4.54 3.79
N LEU A 76 17.30 -4.73 2.49
CA LEU A 76 16.50 -3.84 1.65
C LEU A 76 15.07 -3.69 2.19
N VAL A 77 14.38 -4.81 2.44
CA VAL A 77 12.99 -4.74 2.91
C VAL A 77 12.88 -4.10 4.30
N ASN A 78 13.86 -4.31 5.19
CA ASN A 78 13.85 -3.69 6.50
C ASN A 78 14.13 -2.18 6.45
N GLU A 79 14.94 -1.70 5.50
CA GLU A 79 15.12 -0.26 5.27
C GLU A 79 13.82 0.39 4.79
N ILE A 80 13.09 -0.27 3.89
CA ILE A 80 11.78 0.20 3.44
C ILE A 80 10.78 0.17 4.60
N VAL A 81 10.75 -0.90 5.40
CA VAL A 81 9.90 -0.97 6.59
C VAL A 81 10.20 0.16 7.58
N LEU A 82 11.47 0.50 7.80
CA LEU A 82 11.84 1.63 8.65
C LEU A 82 11.24 2.94 8.14
N ALA A 83 11.35 3.20 6.83
CA ALA A 83 10.84 4.43 6.20
C ALA A 83 9.31 4.48 6.07
N GLU A 84 8.61 3.34 6.06
CA GLU A 84 7.17 3.31 5.81
C GLU A 84 6.34 3.08 7.09
N GLU A 85 6.87 2.33 8.06
CA GLU A 85 6.15 1.99 9.29
C GLU A 85 6.53 2.86 10.48
N SER A 86 7.72 3.47 10.46
CA SER A 86 8.27 4.18 11.62
C SER A 86 9.25 5.30 11.24
N ASP A 87 8.88 6.12 10.26
CA ASP A 87 9.71 7.25 9.83
C ASP A 87 9.69 8.38 10.87
N ASP A 88 10.65 9.29 10.77
CA ASP A 88 10.67 10.53 11.56
C ASP A 88 9.46 11.40 11.18
N ASP A 89 8.70 11.87 12.18
CA ASP A 89 7.50 12.67 11.95
C ASP A 89 7.76 14.17 11.71
N GLY A 90 9.04 14.56 11.70
CA GLY A 90 9.53 15.94 11.60
C GLY A 90 9.34 16.76 12.88
N ARG A 91 8.95 16.11 13.99
CA ARG A 91 8.61 16.75 15.27
C ARG A 91 9.31 16.09 16.47
N GLY A 92 10.28 15.23 16.20
CA GLY A 92 11.01 14.46 17.22
C GLY A 92 10.30 13.20 17.68
N GLY A 93 9.30 12.71 16.93
CA GLY A 93 8.66 11.41 17.12
C GLY A 93 8.74 10.54 15.87
N PHE A 94 8.10 9.37 15.93
CA PHE A 94 8.01 8.43 14.82
C PHE A 94 6.57 8.16 14.43
N VAL A 95 6.34 7.83 13.17
CA VAL A 95 5.01 7.66 12.60
C VAL A 95 5.07 6.79 11.35
N SER A 96 4.02 6.01 11.09
CA SER A 96 3.89 5.32 9.80
C SER A 96 3.45 6.28 8.69
N HIS A 97 3.79 5.98 7.45
CA HIS A 97 3.30 6.69 6.27
C HIS A 97 1.77 6.76 6.25
N PHE A 98 1.10 5.66 6.61
CA PHE A 98 -0.36 5.63 6.71
C PHE A 98 -0.89 6.62 7.75
N GLU A 99 -0.28 6.69 8.93
CA GLU A 99 -0.68 7.65 9.96
C GLU A 99 -0.39 9.10 9.56
N LEU A 100 0.71 9.36 8.83
CA LEU A 100 0.97 10.68 8.23
C LEU A 100 -0.12 11.05 7.23
N TYR A 101 -0.49 10.12 6.35
CA TYR A 101 -1.57 10.31 5.38
C TYR A 101 -2.90 10.59 6.08
N HIS A 102 -3.23 9.82 7.12
CA HIS A 102 -4.44 10.01 7.93
C HIS A 102 -4.45 11.36 8.67
N ARG A 103 -3.30 11.79 9.22
CA ARG A 103 -3.16 13.14 9.79
C ARG A 103 -3.40 14.21 8.74
N ALA A 104 -2.91 14.03 7.51
CA ALA A 104 -3.16 14.94 6.40
C ALA A 104 -4.65 14.99 6.03
N MET A 105 -5.33 13.84 5.96
CA MET A 105 -6.79 13.76 5.78
C MET A 105 -7.54 14.59 6.82
N THR A 106 -7.16 14.43 8.10
CA THR A 106 -7.79 15.17 9.20
C THR A 106 -7.57 16.68 9.05
N ARG A 107 -6.35 17.10 8.70
CA ARG A 107 -6.00 18.52 8.51
C ARG A 107 -6.75 19.16 7.35
N CYS A 108 -6.95 18.44 6.25
CA CYS A 108 -7.73 18.93 5.12
C CYS A 108 -9.23 18.71 5.31
N GLN A 109 -9.67 18.09 6.41
CA GLN A 109 -11.08 17.76 6.71
C GLN A 109 -11.70 16.75 5.73
N ALA A 110 -10.90 15.84 5.17
CA ALA A 110 -11.39 14.66 4.47
C ALA A 110 -12.02 13.66 5.46
N ARG A 111 -13.05 12.93 5.02
CA ARG A 111 -13.77 11.98 5.88
C ARG A 111 -12.97 10.69 6.10
N THR A 112 -12.51 10.44 7.32
CA THR A 112 -11.75 9.22 7.66
C THR A 112 -12.63 8.03 8.08
N ALA A 113 -13.91 8.28 8.36
CA ALA A 113 -14.81 7.29 8.97
C ALA A 113 -14.88 5.93 8.23
N LEU A 114 -14.69 5.91 6.91
CA LEU A 114 -14.70 4.67 6.12
C LEU A 114 -13.45 3.82 6.39
N ILE A 115 -12.25 4.41 6.29
CA ILE A 115 -11.01 3.69 6.56
C ILE A 115 -10.90 3.35 8.05
N ASP A 116 -11.33 4.23 8.95
CA ASP A 116 -11.34 3.98 10.39
C ASP A 116 -12.27 2.82 10.76
N GLY A 117 -13.47 2.80 10.18
CA GLY A 117 -14.43 1.71 10.35
C GLY A 117 -13.88 0.38 9.83
N PHE A 118 -13.26 0.39 8.65
CA PHE A 118 -12.58 -0.77 8.08
C PHE A 118 -11.49 -1.32 9.03
N LEU A 119 -10.59 -0.46 9.52
CA LEU A 119 -9.54 -0.84 10.46
C LEU A 119 -10.10 -1.37 11.79
N ALA A 120 -11.21 -0.79 12.27
CA ALA A 120 -11.87 -1.26 13.48
C ALA A 120 -12.43 -2.69 13.31
N GLU A 121 -12.96 -3.03 12.15
CA GLU A 121 -13.43 -4.39 11.84
C GLU A 121 -12.27 -5.38 11.76
N LEU A 122 -11.12 -5.00 11.19
CA LEU A 122 -9.91 -5.83 11.22
C LEU A 122 -9.42 -6.07 12.65
N ARG A 123 -9.41 -5.04 13.50
CA ARG A 123 -9.06 -5.18 14.92
C ARG A 123 -10.00 -6.12 15.69
N ARG A 124 -11.25 -6.27 15.23
CA ARG A 124 -12.21 -7.26 15.75
C ARG A 124 -11.98 -8.68 15.23
N GLY A 125 -10.96 -8.89 14.40
CA GLY A 125 -10.60 -10.19 13.84
C GLY A 125 -11.38 -10.56 12.58
N LYS A 126 -12.10 -9.63 11.94
CA LYS A 126 -12.70 -9.91 10.63
C LYS A 126 -11.62 -10.03 9.57
N SER A 127 -11.85 -10.90 8.60
CA SER A 127 -11.01 -10.96 7.40
C SER A 127 -11.15 -9.67 6.58
N VAL A 128 -10.15 -9.40 5.74
CA VAL A 128 -10.16 -8.22 4.84
C VAL A 128 -11.38 -8.23 3.93
N SER A 129 -11.70 -9.37 3.33
CA SER A 129 -12.91 -9.52 2.50
C SER A 129 -14.19 -9.20 3.26
N ALA A 130 -14.33 -9.69 4.50
CA ALA A 130 -15.51 -9.40 5.32
C ALA A 130 -15.59 -7.93 5.75
N ALA A 131 -14.45 -7.29 6.07
CA ALA A 131 -14.40 -5.87 6.44
C ALA A 131 -14.69 -4.95 5.25
N LEU A 132 -14.24 -5.31 4.05
CA LEU A 132 -14.54 -4.63 2.79
C LEU A 132 -16.01 -4.77 2.37
N GLY A 133 -16.70 -5.81 2.85
CA GLY A 133 -18.11 -6.09 2.53
C GLY A 133 -19.13 -5.06 3.05
N SER A 134 -18.70 -4.03 3.80
CA SER A 134 -19.60 -2.94 4.19
C SER A 134 -20.14 -2.20 2.94
N PRO A 135 -21.46 -1.96 2.85
CA PRO A 135 -22.06 -1.19 1.74
C PRO A 135 -21.49 0.23 1.61
N SER A 136 -20.90 0.77 2.68
CA SER A 136 -20.32 2.11 2.69
C SER A 136 -18.94 2.20 2.02
N VAL A 137 -18.25 1.07 1.82
CA VAL A 137 -16.96 1.05 1.12
C VAL A 137 -17.25 1.15 -0.38
N PRO A 138 -16.55 2.02 -1.13
CA PRO A 138 -16.71 2.11 -2.58
C PRO A 138 -16.31 0.82 -3.31
N GLU A 139 -16.97 0.50 -4.42
CA GLU A 139 -16.67 -0.72 -5.19
C GLU A 139 -15.23 -0.73 -5.74
N CYS A 140 -14.73 0.41 -6.21
CA CYS A 140 -13.35 0.52 -6.68
C CYS A 140 -12.33 0.21 -5.58
N VAL A 141 -12.61 0.59 -4.32
CA VAL A 141 -11.77 0.26 -3.16
C VAL A 141 -11.80 -1.24 -2.90
N ARG A 142 -12.99 -1.87 -2.95
CA ARG A 142 -13.11 -3.34 -2.78
C ARG A 142 -12.31 -4.10 -3.82
N GLN A 143 -12.42 -3.70 -5.09
CA GLN A 143 -11.71 -4.34 -6.20
C GLN A 143 -10.20 -4.16 -6.07
N PHE A 144 -9.76 -2.94 -5.75
CA PHE A 144 -8.35 -2.61 -5.63
C PHE A 144 -7.68 -3.38 -4.48
N VAL A 145 -8.21 -3.24 -3.26
CA VAL A 145 -7.67 -3.93 -2.08
C VAL A 145 -7.86 -5.44 -2.19
N GLY A 146 -8.99 -5.89 -2.76
CA GLY A 146 -9.25 -7.30 -3.01
C GLY A 146 -8.21 -7.95 -3.93
N LEU A 147 -7.80 -7.25 -4.99
CA LEU A 147 -6.73 -7.71 -5.87
C LEU A 147 -5.39 -7.78 -5.13
N THR A 148 -5.05 -6.78 -4.31
CA THR A 148 -3.83 -6.78 -3.49
C THR A 148 -3.78 -8.03 -2.60
N PHE A 149 -4.87 -8.33 -1.90
CA PHE A 149 -4.92 -9.49 -1.02
C PHE A 149 -4.98 -10.82 -1.76
N GLN A 150 -5.59 -10.87 -2.95
CA GLN A 150 -5.49 -12.04 -3.81
C GLN A 150 -4.03 -12.36 -4.18
N ILE A 151 -3.25 -11.35 -4.56
CA ILE A 151 -1.82 -11.53 -4.88
C ILE A 151 -1.02 -12.03 -3.66
N ILE A 152 -1.33 -11.51 -2.46
CA ILE A 152 -0.70 -11.94 -1.21
C ILE A 152 -1.07 -13.39 -0.88
N ASP A 153 -2.35 -13.73 -1.01
CA ASP A 153 -2.91 -15.05 -0.67
C ASP A 153 -2.44 -16.14 -1.65
N ASP A 154 -2.26 -15.81 -2.93
CA ASP A 154 -1.66 -16.71 -3.94
C ASP A 154 -0.21 -17.10 -3.57
N GLY A 155 0.48 -16.27 -2.79
CA GLY A 155 1.74 -16.60 -2.15
C GLY A 155 2.97 -16.68 -3.06
N ASP A 156 2.84 -16.25 -4.33
CA ASP A 156 3.96 -16.15 -5.27
C ASP A 156 4.83 -14.93 -4.95
N MET A 157 6.08 -15.18 -4.57
CA MET A 157 7.03 -14.13 -4.18
C MET A 157 7.33 -13.15 -5.33
N CYS A 158 7.46 -13.65 -6.55
CA CYS A 158 7.72 -12.82 -7.72
C CYS A 158 6.50 -11.94 -8.05
N ALA A 159 5.29 -12.46 -7.87
CA ALA A 159 4.06 -11.69 -8.06
C ALA A 159 3.94 -10.57 -7.01
N ILE A 160 4.14 -10.88 -5.73
CA ILE A 160 4.11 -9.89 -4.64
C ILE A 160 5.19 -8.82 -4.85
N ALA A 161 6.43 -9.22 -5.15
CA ALA A 161 7.52 -8.28 -5.41
C ALA A 161 7.25 -7.42 -6.66
N SER A 162 6.68 -8.01 -7.71
CA SER A 162 6.32 -7.26 -8.93
C SER A 162 5.21 -6.25 -8.67
N ALA A 163 4.17 -6.63 -7.90
CA ALA A 163 3.09 -5.73 -7.52
C ALA A 163 3.60 -4.58 -6.66
N PHE A 164 4.49 -4.86 -5.71
CA PHE A 164 5.14 -3.87 -4.87
C PHE A 164 6.00 -2.90 -5.69
N THR A 165 6.99 -3.41 -6.42
CA THR A 165 7.99 -2.59 -7.14
C THR A 165 7.38 -1.88 -8.34
N PHE A 166 6.76 -2.61 -9.28
CA PHE A 166 6.32 -2.02 -10.54
C PHE A 166 4.93 -1.40 -10.49
N GLY A 167 4.10 -1.84 -9.53
CA GLY A 167 2.71 -1.41 -9.39
C GLY A 167 2.48 -0.28 -8.40
N ARG A 168 3.39 -0.07 -7.42
CA ARG A 168 3.16 0.86 -6.31
C ARG A 168 4.33 1.80 -6.06
N GLU A 169 5.53 1.27 -5.88
CA GLU A 169 6.70 2.07 -5.52
C GLU A 169 7.22 2.92 -6.70
N ASP A 170 7.43 2.30 -7.87
CA ASP A 170 7.94 2.97 -9.09
C ASP A 170 6.85 3.79 -9.83
N LEU A 171 5.73 4.07 -9.18
CA LEU A 171 4.63 4.93 -9.66
C LEU A 171 4.35 6.11 -8.73
N LEU A 172 4.79 6.02 -7.47
CA LEU A 172 4.57 7.03 -6.43
C LEU A 172 5.86 7.78 -6.04
N SER A 173 7.01 7.37 -6.58
CA SER A 173 8.34 7.94 -6.35
C SER A 173 8.81 8.83 -7.49
#